data_AF-A0A925S9C0-F1
#
_entry.id   AF-A0A925S9C0-F1
#
_cell.length_a   1.000
_cell.length_b   1.000
_cell.length_c   1.000
_cell.angle_alpha   90.00
_cell.angle_beta   90.00
_cell.angle_gamma   90.00
#
_symmetry.space_group_name_H-M   'P 1'
#
loop_
_entity.id
_entity.type
_entity.pdbx_description
1 polymer ?
#
loop_
_entity_poly.entity_id
_entity_poly.type
_entity_poly.pdbx_seq_one_letter_code
_entity_poly.pdbx_strand_id
1 'polypeptide(L)' 'MLKSEAERIINKITEEHNCEFTDEQKTALAEIILRISSTVVEEALASMSTNKSNRGQFFA' A
#
# COMPACT_ATOMS: atom_id res chain seq x y z
N MET A 1 5.78 -12.74 1.08
CA MET A 1 5.53 -12.20 -0.27
C MET A 1 5.43 -10.68 -0.30
N LEU A 2 4.66 -10.02 0.57
CA LEU A 2 4.60 -8.54 0.58
C LEU A 2 5.87 -7.89 1.16
N LYS A 3 6.44 -8.47 2.22
CA LYS A 3 7.72 -8.00 2.79
C LYS A 3 8.87 -8.03 1.77
N SER A 4 8.94 -9.07 0.93
CA SER A 4 9.98 -9.20 -0.10
C SER A 4 9.85 -8.14 -1.20
N GLU A 5 8.64 -7.65 -1.50
CA GLU A 5 8.47 -6.55 -2.45
C GLU A 5 8.87 -5.20 -1.85
N ALA A 6 8.57 -4.96 -0.57
CA ALA A 6 9.03 -3.76 0.12
C ALA A 6 10.57 -3.70 0.19
N GLU A 7 11.21 -4.83 0.52
CA GLU A 7 12.68 -4.95 0.51
C GLU A 7 13.27 -4.74 -0.90
N ARG A 8 12.62 -5.27 -1.95
CA ARG A 8 13.02 -5.05 -3.34
C ARG A 8 12.98 -3.57 -3.73
N ILE A 9 11.93 -2.85 -3.32
CA ILE A 9 11.79 -1.41 -3.56
C ILE A 9 12.89 -0.63 -2.84
N ILE A 10 13.16 -0.95 -1.57
CA ILE A 10 14.20 -0.30 -0.79
C ILE A 10 15.58 -0.51 -1.44
N ASN A 11 15.90 -1.74 -1.84
CA ASN A 11 17.18 -2.05 -2.49
C ASN A 11 17.35 -1.28 -3.82
N LYS A 12 16.28 -1.19 -4.62
CA LYS A 12 16.29 -0.40 -5.85
C LYS A 12 16.57 1.09 -5.59
N ILE A 13 15.92 1.68 -4.57
CA ILE A 13 16.12 3.09 -4.21
C ILE A 13 17.56 3.34 -3.72
N THR A 14 18.10 2.42 -2.92
CA THR A 14 19.50 2.53 -2.45
C THR A 14 20.50 2.47 -3.60
N GLU A 15 20.26 1.61 -4.59
CA GLU A 15 21.08 1.54 -5.81
C GLU A 15 20.97 2.82 -6.65
N GLU A 16 19.75 3.32 -6.88
CA GLU A 16 19.51 4.53 -7.69
C GLU A 16 20.13 5.80 -7.07
N HIS A 17 20.16 5.89 -5.74
CA HIS A 17 20.70 7.05 -5.03
C HIS A 17 22.11 6.84 -4.49
N ASN A 18 22.73 5.69 -4.78
CA ASN A 18 24.07 5.32 -4.36
C ASN A 18 24.27 5.50 -2.83
N CYS A 19 23.30 5.02 -2.06
CA CYS A 19 23.29 5.10 -0.60
C CYS A 19 23.14 3.72 0.03
N GLU A 20 23.52 3.59 1.30
CA GLU A 20 23.34 2.35 2.06
C GLU A 20 22.54 2.62 3.33
N PHE A 21 21.57 1.74 3.58
CA PHE A 21 20.85 1.68 4.85
C PHE A 21 21.33 0.47 5.66
N THR A 22 21.30 0.60 6.98
CA THR A 22 21.52 -0.55 7.86
C THR A 22 20.38 -1.56 7.72
N ASP A 23 20.60 -2.80 8.14
CA ASP A 23 19.58 -3.85 8.07
C ASP A 23 18.34 -3.52 8.93
N GLU A 24 18.54 -2.84 10.07
CA GLU A 24 17.46 -2.34 10.92
C GLU A 24 16.64 -1.25 10.20
N GLN A 25 17.31 -0.33 9.51
CA GLN A 25 16.65 0.72 8.74
C GLN A 25 15.85 0.14 7.58
N LYS A 26 16.39 -0.83 6.84
CA LYS A 26 15.67 -1.55 5.77
C LYS A 26 14.43 -2.25 6.32
N THR A 27 14.57 -2.90 7.48
CA THR A 27 13.43 -3.59 8.14
C THR A 27 12.35 -2.59 8.56
N ALA A 28 12.73 -1.48 9.22
CA ALA A 28 11.78 -0.45 9.64
C ALA A 28 11.06 0.19 8.44
N LEU A 29 11.79 0.51 7.37
CA LEU A 29 11.21 1.03 6.13
C LEU A 29 10.22 0.04 5.50
N ALA A 30 10.56 -1.24 5.46
CA ALA A 30 9.68 -2.27 4.92
C ALA A 30 8.36 -2.35 5.71
N GLU A 31 8.42 -2.30 7.04
CA GLU A 31 7.23 -2.29 7.90
C GLU A 31 6.36 -1.05 7.70
N ILE A 32 6.98 0.12 7.56
CA ILE A 32 6.27 1.39 7.31
C ILE A 32 5.55 1.35 5.96
N ILE A 33 6.24 0.91 4.90
CA ILE A 33 5.64 0.79 3.56
C ILE A 33 4.41 -0.12 3.60
N LEU A 34 4.50 -1.26 4.30
CA LEU A 34 3.37 -2.18 4.42
C LEU A 34 2.20 -1.57 5.20
N ARG A 35 2.46 -0.85 6.30
CA ARG A 35 1.40 -0.17 7.07
C ARG A 35 0.70 0.90 6.24
N ILE A 36 1.46 1.80 5.61
CA ILE A 36 0.90 2.87 4.78
C ILE A 36 0.08 2.25 3.64
N SER A 37 0.60 1.22 2.98
CA SER A 37 -0.12 0.53 1.90
C SER A 37 -1.45 -0.06 2.40
N SER A 38 -1.47 -0.68 3.59
CA SER A 38 -2.71 -1.20 4.19
C SER A 38 -3.71 -0.08 4.44
N THR A 39 -3.27 1.01 5.08
CA THR A 39 -4.12 2.16 5.38
C THR A 39 -4.72 2.77 4.10
N VAL A 40 -3.90 2.96 3.06
CA VAL A 40 -4.38 3.51 1.78
C VAL A 40 -5.41 2.59 1.13
N VAL A 41 -5.21 1.27 1.15
CA VAL A 41 -6.18 0.32 0.62
C VAL A 41 -7.47 0.31 1.44
N GLU A 42 -7.38 0.36 2.77
CA GLU A 42 -8.54 0.43 3.66
C GLU A 42 -9.35 1.71 3.43
N GLU A 43 -8.70 2.86 3.30
CA GLU A 43 -9.35 4.13 2.97
C GLU A 43 -9.98 4.11 1.57
N ALA A 44 -9.30 3.52 0.59
CA ALA A 44 -9.84 3.34 -0.76
C ALA A 44 -11.08 2.43 -0.75
N LEU A 45 -11.08 1.35 0.05
CA LEU A 45 -12.23 0.47 0.20
C LEU A 45 -13.37 1.13 0.99
N ALA A 46 -13.07 1.94 2.00
CA ALA A 46 -14.06 2.69 2.76
C ALA A 46 -14.73 3.78 1.88
N SER A 47 -13.98 4.38 0.96
CA SER A 47 -14.47 5.35 0.00
C SER A 47 -15.09 4.72 -1.26
N MET A 48 -14.88 3.41 -1.49
CA MET A 48 -15.65 2.65 -2.46
C MET A 48 -17.11 2.59 -2.02
N SER A 49 -17.88 3.56 -2.51
CA SER A 49 -19.33 3.53 -2.51
C SER A 49 -19.79 2.16 -3.01
N THR A 50 -20.61 1.47 -2.23
CA THR A 50 -21.48 0.38 -2.69
C THR A 50 -22.57 0.93 -3.63
N ASN A 51 -22.19 1.71 -4.64
CA ASN A 51 -23.04 2.12 -5.75
C ASN A 51 -23.24 0.93 -6.71
N LYS A 52 -23.70 -0.20 -6.18
CA LYS A 52 -24.79 -0.91 -6.85
C LYS A 52 -26.04 -0.10 -6.56
N SER A 53 -26.20 1.00 -7.29
CA SER A 53 -27.50 1.60 -7.53
C SER A 53 -28.36 0.53 -8.21
N ASN A 54 -29.04 -0.28 -7.40
CA ASN A 54 -30.18 -1.04 -7.86
C ASN A 54 -31.22 0.02 -8.25
N ARG A 55 -31.17 0.46 -9.51
CA ARG A 55 -32.31 1.08 -10.19
C ARG A 55 -33.47 0.10 -10.06
N GLY A 56 -34.26 0.29 -9.02
CA GLY A 56 -35.27 -0.69 -8.63
C GLY A 56 -36.27 -0.12 -7.64
N GLN A 57 -36.63 1.16 -7.78
CA GLN A 57 -37.93 1.65 -7.35
C GLN A 57 -38.29 2.88 -8.18
N PHE A 58 -38.47 2.64 -9.48
CA PHE A 58 -39.39 3.46 -10.24
C PHE A 58 -40.75 3.34 -9.56
N PHE A 59 -41.38 4.47 -9.29
CA PHE A 59 -42.78 4.58 -8.87
C PHE A 59 -43.63 3.46 -9.49
N ALA A 60 -44.05 2.53 -8.64
CA ALA A 60 -45.10 1.54 -8.87
C ALA A 60 -45.82 1.34 -7.53
#